data_AF-A0A7S4F6T7-F1
#
_entry.id   AF-A0A7S4F6T7-F1
#
_cell.length_a   1.000
_cell.length_b   1.000
_cell.length_c   1.000
_cell.angle_alpha   90.00
_cell.angle_beta   90.00
_cell.angle_gamma   90.00
#
_symmetry.space_group_name_H-M   'P 1'
#
loop_
_entity.id
_entity.type
_entity.pdbx_description
1 polymer ?
#
loop_
_entity_poly.entity_id
_entity_poly.type
_entity_poly.pdbx_seq_one_letter_code
_entity_poly.pdbx_strand_id
1 'polypeptide(L)'
;CGSEGPDDITAQGKIIWTSDVSIVDSGWQLCVLRTPSPPTPPTPPLAPPAPPRPPAAPPSPPQPPQLPQLPFSVQSGPCTISVGGDCVQSPNFPGRYGVNEECIIEVYVPTPLLVVAFQVEADPTCAYDSLQVNGQSFCGSEGPDGVIAQGQIIWTSDDSVVNSGWQLCVPRPPSPPTPPSAPPLPPFPPAPPTPPPPPSPPPLP
;
A
#
# COMPACT_ATOMS: atom_id res chain seq x y z
N CYS A 1 -40.74 -9.08 28.72
CA CYS A 1 -41.91 -9.93 28.46
C CYS A 1 -42.67 -10.09 29.77
N GLY A 2 -43.96 -10.45 29.73
CA GLY A 2 -44.83 -10.38 30.90
C GLY A 2 -45.43 -8.97 31.10
N SER A 3 -46.11 -8.76 32.23
CA SER A 3 -46.85 -7.52 32.51
C SER A 3 -46.01 -6.40 33.14
N GLU A 4 -44.80 -6.70 33.61
CA GLU A 4 -43.88 -5.75 34.23
C GLU A 4 -42.73 -5.42 33.26
N GLY A 5 -42.52 -4.13 33.02
CA GLY A 5 -41.43 -3.61 32.20
C GLY A 5 -40.21 -3.19 33.05
N PRO A 6 -39.03 -3.00 32.44
CA PRO A 6 -37.89 -2.41 33.13
C PRO A 6 -38.08 -0.88 33.30
N ASP A 7 -37.79 -0.37 34.49
CA ASP A 7 -37.84 1.06 34.82
C ASP A 7 -36.44 1.70 34.78
N ASP A 8 -36.37 2.98 34.38
CA ASP A 8 -35.16 3.83 34.41
C ASP A 8 -33.90 3.26 33.74
N ILE A 9 -34.07 2.64 32.58
CA ILE A 9 -32.95 2.07 31.83
C ILE A 9 -32.30 3.09 30.88
N THR A 10 -30.98 3.16 30.91
CA THR A 10 -30.18 3.89 29.91
C THR A 10 -29.75 2.94 28.80
N ALA A 11 -30.38 3.05 27.62
CA ALA A 11 -30.02 2.23 26.46
C ALA A 11 -28.88 2.88 25.65
N GLN A 12 -27.75 2.18 25.50
CA GLN A 12 -26.65 2.56 24.61
C GLN A 12 -26.66 1.64 23.38
N GLY A 13 -27.50 1.95 22.39
CA GLY A 13 -27.62 1.16 21.16
C GLY A 13 -29.06 0.94 20.69
N LYS A 14 -29.26 -0.06 19.83
CA LYS A 14 -30.57 -0.36 19.20
C LYS A 14 -31.42 -1.27 20.09
N ILE A 15 -32.68 -0.89 20.28
CA ILE A 15 -33.69 -1.72 20.96
C ILE A 15 -34.32 -2.66 19.91
N ILE A 16 -34.41 -3.96 20.22
CA ILE A 16 -34.93 -5.01 19.32
C ILE A 16 -36.06 -5.77 20.02
N TRP A 17 -37.17 -6.02 19.31
CA TRP A 17 -38.32 -6.78 19.82
C TRP A 17 -38.76 -7.86 18.80
N THR A 18 -39.25 -8.98 19.31
CA THR A 18 -39.70 -10.15 18.53
C THR A 18 -40.95 -10.78 19.15
N SER A 19 -41.84 -11.35 18.33
CA SER A 19 -43.02 -12.14 18.76
C SER A 19 -43.12 -13.47 18.02
N ASP A 20 -43.86 -14.42 18.61
CA ASP A 20 -44.33 -15.62 17.91
C ASP A 20 -45.81 -15.51 17.50
N VAL A 21 -46.38 -16.57 16.93
CA VAL A 21 -47.70 -16.60 16.28
C VAL A 21 -48.83 -17.09 17.17
N SER A 22 -48.60 -17.28 18.48
CA SER A 22 -49.49 -18.12 19.29
C SER A 22 -50.44 -17.37 20.22
N ILE A 23 -50.09 -16.19 20.76
CA ILE A 23 -50.96 -15.36 21.63
C ILE A 23 -50.65 -13.87 21.41
N VAL A 24 -51.68 -13.00 21.47
CA VAL A 24 -51.52 -11.53 21.39
C VAL A 24 -52.03 -10.89 22.67
N ASP A 25 -51.17 -10.08 23.30
CA ASP A 25 -51.50 -9.25 24.46
C ASP A 25 -51.35 -7.75 24.13
N SER A 26 -51.76 -6.90 25.08
CA SER A 26 -51.48 -5.46 25.01
C SER A 26 -49.96 -5.23 25.03
N GLY A 27 -49.45 -4.49 24.04
CA GLY A 27 -48.02 -4.23 23.87
C GLY A 27 -47.41 -3.28 24.91
N TRP A 28 -46.18 -2.82 24.64
CA TRP A 28 -45.45 -1.90 25.52
C TRP A 28 -45.22 -0.53 24.85
N GLN A 29 -45.02 0.50 25.68
CA GLN A 29 -44.67 1.85 25.22
C GLN A 29 -43.44 2.33 25.98
N LEU A 30 -42.48 2.93 25.26
CA LEU A 30 -41.33 3.59 25.87
C LEU A 30 -41.52 5.12 25.82
N CYS A 31 -41.21 5.79 26.93
CA CYS A 31 -41.17 7.24 27.03
C CYS A 31 -39.73 7.68 27.28
N VAL A 32 -39.19 8.57 26.43
CA VAL A 32 -37.85 9.12 26.65
C VAL A 32 -37.94 10.19 27.72
N LEU A 33 -37.37 9.93 28.89
CA LEU A 33 -37.16 10.95 29.91
C LEU A 33 -35.94 11.78 29.51
N ARG A 34 -36.18 12.98 28.98
CA ARG A 34 -35.11 13.97 28.81
C ARG A 34 -34.82 14.58 30.17
N THR A 35 -33.72 14.19 30.79
CA THR A 35 -33.22 14.89 31.97
C THR A 35 -32.88 16.33 31.57
N PRO A 36 -33.30 17.35 32.33
CA PRO A 36 -32.81 18.71 32.10
C PRO A 36 -31.29 18.70 32.30
N SER A 37 -30.58 19.30 31.35
CA SER A 37 -29.13 19.49 31.49
C SER A 37 -28.83 20.23 32.81
N PRO A 38 -27.75 19.87 33.52
CA PRO A 38 -27.36 20.58 34.72
C PRO A 38 -27.12 22.07 34.41
N PRO A 39 -27.37 22.98 35.37
CA PRO A 39 -27.07 24.40 35.19
C PRO A 39 -25.58 24.56 34.86
N THR A 40 -25.29 25.37 33.85
CA THR A 40 -23.92 25.71 33.46
C THR A 40 -23.19 26.37 34.64
N PRO A 41 -21.95 25.97 34.95
CA PRO A 41 -21.15 26.66 35.96
C PRO A 41 -20.92 28.12 35.56
N PRO A 42 -20.69 29.02 36.54
CA PRO A 42 -20.39 30.41 36.25
C PRO A 42 -19.18 30.50 35.32
N THR A 43 -19.29 31.37 34.32
CA THR A 43 -18.24 31.59 33.34
C THR A 43 -16.97 32.04 34.08
N PRO A 44 -15.82 31.36 33.92
CA PRO A 44 -14.56 31.88 34.43
C PRO A 44 -14.32 33.28 33.83
N PRO A 45 -13.57 34.16 34.51
CA PRO A 45 -13.15 35.44 33.94
C PRO A 45 -12.56 35.18 32.55
N LEU A 46 -12.91 36.03 31.57
CA LEU A 46 -12.32 35.94 30.24
C LEU A 46 -10.81 35.80 30.40
N ALA A 47 -10.26 34.68 29.91
CA ALA A 47 -8.83 34.56 29.75
C ALA A 47 -8.35 35.76 28.93
N PRO A 48 -7.14 36.29 29.20
CA PRO A 48 -6.54 37.29 28.33
C PRO A 48 -6.62 36.82 26.87
N PRO A 49 -6.82 37.72 25.90
CA PRO A 49 -6.82 37.33 24.50
C PRO A 49 -5.55 36.50 24.23
N ALA A 50 -5.73 35.33 23.62
CA ALA A 50 -4.61 34.50 23.23
C ALA A 50 -3.62 35.37 22.41
N PRO A 51 -2.31 35.25 22.61
CA PRO A 51 -1.35 35.95 21.78
C PRO A 51 -1.67 35.65 20.30
N PRO A 52 -1.47 36.62 19.39
CA PRO A 52 -1.73 36.41 17.98
C PRO A 52 -1.03 35.12 17.54
N ARG A 53 -1.78 34.26 16.84
CA ARG A 53 -1.24 33.01 16.29
C ARG A 53 0.06 33.37 15.56
N PRO A 54 1.16 32.64 15.79
CA PRO A 54 2.37 32.83 14.99
C PRO A 54 1.99 32.85 13.51
N PRO A 55 2.63 33.67 12.68
CA PRO A 55 2.43 33.62 11.24
C PRO A 55 2.48 32.16 10.78
N ALA A 56 1.54 31.74 9.92
CA ALA A 56 1.61 30.43 9.31
C ALA A 56 3.04 30.22 8.80
N ALA A 57 3.64 29.07 9.13
CA ALA A 57 4.97 28.75 8.63
C ALA A 57 4.98 28.94 7.11
N PRO A 58 6.06 29.47 6.53
CA PRO A 58 6.17 29.61 5.08
C PRO A 58 5.79 28.29 4.41
N PRO A 59 5.12 28.32 3.23
CA PRO A 59 4.91 27.10 2.46
C PRO A 59 6.26 26.41 2.28
N SER A 60 6.30 25.11 2.58
CA SER A 60 7.51 24.30 2.43
C SER A 60 8.13 24.57 1.05
N PRO A 61 9.48 24.65 0.95
CA PRO A 61 10.14 24.86 -0.33
C PRO A 61 9.61 23.87 -1.39
N PRO A 62 9.49 24.29 -2.66
CA PRO A 62 9.16 23.36 -3.74
C PRO A 62 10.12 22.17 -3.66
N GLN A 63 9.56 20.98 -3.47
CA GLN A 63 10.34 19.75 -3.39
C GLN A 63 11.21 19.66 -4.66
N PRO A 64 12.51 19.35 -4.54
CA PRO A 64 13.38 19.20 -5.70
C PRO A 64 12.73 18.27 -6.71
N PRO A 65 12.96 18.44 -8.02
CA PRO A 65 12.53 17.49 -9.02
C PRO A 65 13.04 16.11 -8.60
N GLN A 66 12.13 15.28 -8.08
CA GLN A 66 12.50 13.96 -7.61
C GLN A 66 12.96 13.21 -8.86
N LEU A 67 14.17 12.66 -8.81
CA LEU A 67 14.60 11.61 -9.75
C LEU A 67 13.44 10.64 -9.95
N PRO A 68 13.26 10.04 -11.15
CA PRO A 68 12.19 9.08 -11.39
C PRO A 68 12.16 8.08 -10.23
N GLN A 69 11.21 8.26 -9.33
CA GLN A 69 11.18 7.50 -8.09
C GLN A 69 10.86 6.08 -8.55
N LEU A 70 11.66 5.12 -8.10
CA LEU A 70 11.27 3.72 -8.22
C LEU A 70 9.88 3.58 -7.57
N PRO A 71 9.00 2.74 -8.13
CA PRO A 71 7.62 2.62 -7.65
C PRO A 71 7.55 2.23 -6.18
N PHE A 72 8.55 1.47 -5.71
CA PHE A 72 8.71 1.05 -4.32
C PHE A 72 10.03 1.56 -3.75
N SER A 73 10.00 1.91 -2.46
CA SER A 73 11.21 2.16 -1.66
C SER A 73 11.07 1.51 -0.30
N VAL A 74 11.99 0.62 0.07
CA VAL A 74 12.02 0.03 1.41
C VAL A 74 12.56 1.08 2.38
N GLN A 75 11.72 1.53 3.31
CA GLN A 75 12.08 2.53 4.32
C GLN A 75 12.78 1.90 5.53
N SER A 76 12.33 0.71 5.92
CA SER A 76 12.89 -0.05 7.03
C SER A 76 12.68 -1.54 6.87
N GLY A 77 13.49 -2.32 7.59
CA GLY A 77 13.34 -3.76 7.68
C GLY A 77 14.03 -4.57 6.58
N PRO A 78 13.82 -5.89 6.58
CA PRO A 78 14.56 -6.84 5.74
C PRO A 78 13.99 -7.04 4.32
N CYS A 79 12.90 -6.37 3.94
CA CYS A 79 12.33 -6.52 2.61
C CYS A 79 13.28 -6.05 1.51
N THR A 80 13.14 -6.64 0.31
CA THR A 80 14.06 -6.36 -0.80
C THR A 80 13.32 -5.91 -2.05
N ILE A 81 14.01 -5.16 -2.89
CA ILE A 81 13.54 -4.76 -4.22
C ILE A 81 14.22 -5.68 -5.24
N SER A 82 13.45 -6.23 -6.17
CA SER A 82 13.95 -7.10 -7.24
C SER A 82 14.84 -6.35 -8.22
N VAL A 83 15.71 -7.10 -8.92
CA VAL A 83 16.60 -6.55 -9.95
C VAL A 83 15.74 -5.97 -11.09
N GLY A 84 15.72 -4.65 -11.22
CA GLY A 84 14.85 -3.91 -12.13
C GLY A 84 14.02 -2.83 -11.44
N GLY A 85 13.82 -2.93 -10.12
CA GLY A 85 13.14 -1.90 -9.35
C GLY A 85 11.61 -1.91 -9.44
N ASP A 86 11.05 -2.79 -10.26
CA ASP A 86 9.61 -2.88 -10.53
C ASP A 86 8.86 -3.74 -9.50
N CYS A 87 9.58 -4.50 -8.66
CA CYS A 87 8.98 -5.42 -7.70
C CYS A 87 9.62 -5.30 -6.32
N VAL A 88 8.80 -5.44 -5.29
CA VAL A 88 9.18 -5.57 -3.89
C VAL A 88 8.76 -6.94 -3.38
N GLN A 89 9.57 -7.54 -2.51
CA GLN A 89 9.38 -8.92 -2.08
C GLN A 89 9.75 -9.11 -0.60
N SER A 90 9.14 -10.13 -0.01
CA SER A 90 9.45 -10.55 1.36
C SER A 90 10.92 -10.96 1.49
N PRO A 91 11.47 -10.93 2.71
CA PRO A 91 12.82 -11.38 2.96
C PRO A 91 13.03 -12.81 2.45
N ASN A 92 14.18 -13.07 1.84
CA ASN A 92 14.58 -14.37 1.28
C ASN A 92 13.71 -14.92 0.13
N PHE A 93 12.73 -14.18 -0.39
CA PHE A 93 11.88 -14.64 -1.49
C PHE A 93 12.72 -15.11 -2.70
N PRO A 94 12.41 -16.26 -3.34
CA PRO A 94 11.22 -17.12 -3.17
C PRO A 94 11.31 -18.16 -2.03
N GLY A 95 12.34 -18.07 -1.19
CA GLY A 95 12.45 -18.84 0.06
C GLY A 95 11.49 -18.35 1.12
N ARG A 96 11.53 -19.02 2.29
CA ARG A 96 10.64 -18.65 3.41
C ARG A 96 11.09 -17.35 4.07
N TYR A 97 10.12 -16.52 4.46
CA TYR A 97 10.38 -15.36 5.31
C TYR A 97 10.78 -15.79 6.73
N GLY A 98 11.31 -14.86 7.51
CA GLY A 98 11.71 -15.07 8.90
C GLY A 98 10.58 -14.76 9.89
N VAL A 99 10.78 -15.19 11.13
CA VAL A 99 9.89 -14.87 12.25
C VAL A 99 10.23 -13.49 12.84
N ASN A 100 9.25 -12.80 13.41
CA ASN A 100 9.38 -11.47 14.03
C ASN A 100 9.97 -10.42 13.07
N GLU A 101 9.65 -10.51 11.79
CA GLU A 101 10.09 -9.55 10.79
C GLU A 101 9.10 -8.39 10.70
N GLU A 102 9.62 -7.17 10.55
CA GLU A 102 8.82 -6.00 10.21
C GLU A 102 9.54 -5.25 9.09
N CYS A 103 8.81 -4.87 8.04
CA CYS A 103 9.33 -3.96 7.03
C CYS A 103 8.28 -2.95 6.57
N ILE A 104 8.74 -1.75 6.24
CA ILE A 104 7.91 -0.64 5.76
C ILE A 104 8.37 -0.28 4.36
N ILE A 105 7.44 -0.23 3.42
CA ILE A 105 7.68 0.07 2.01
C ILE A 105 6.83 1.28 1.64
N GLU A 106 7.47 2.31 1.10
CA GLU A 106 6.80 3.50 0.60
C GLU A 106 6.45 3.35 -0.88
N VAL A 107 5.24 3.74 -1.23
CA VAL A 107 4.70 3.83 -2.58
C VAL A 107 4.47 5.30 -2.91
N TYR A 108 5.39 5.89 -3.68
CA TYR A 108 5.36 7.32 -4.00
C TYR A 108 4.27 7.70 -5.00
N VAL A 109 3.89 6.77 -5.87
CA VAL A 109 2.90 7.00 -6.91
C VAL A 109 1.80 5.94 -6.77
N PRO A 110 0.52 6.35 -6.61
CA PRO A 110 -0.60 5.43 -6.64
C PRO A 110 -0.54 4.47 -7.82
N THR A 111 -0.31 3.18 -7.56
CA THR A 111 -0.06 2.20 -8.62
C THR A 111 -0.80 0.89 -8.32
N PRO A 112 -1.46 0.27 -9.31
CA PRO A 112 -2.01 -1.08 -9.14
C PRO A 112 -0.90 -2.08 -8.83
N LEU A 113 -1.12 -2.92 -7.81
CA LEU A 113 -0.24 -4.03 -7.50
C LEU A 113 -0.54 -5.22 -8.41
N LEU A 114 0.53 -5.84 -8.91
CA LEU A 114 0.51 -7.16 -9.55
C LEU A 114 1.11 -8.16 -8.56
N VAL A 115 0.32 -9.12 -8.11
CA VAL A 115 0.79 -10.17 -7.20
C VAL A 115 1.44 -11.28 -8.02
N VAL A 116 2.76 -11.46 -7.91
CA VAL A 116 3.47 -12.57 -8.56
C VAL A 116 3.36 -13.84 -7.73
N ALA A 117 3.47 -13.70 -6.42
CA ALA A 117 3.28 -14.77 -5.46
C ALA A 117 2.79 -14.18 -4.14
N PHE A 118 1.95 -14.95 -3.44
CA PHE A 118 1.48 -14.57 -2.11
C PHE A 118 1.16 -15.84 -1.32
N GLN A 119 2.02 -16.14 -0.35
CA GLN A 119 1.83 -17.25 0.57
C GLN A 119 2.31 -16.81 1.95
N VAL A 120 1.36 -16.33 2.72
CA VAL A 120 1.49 -15.85 4.10
C VAL A 120 0.71 -16.80 5.01
N GLU A 121 1.00 -16.87 6.30
CA GLU A 121 0.19 -17.65 7.23
C GLU A 121 -1.29 -17.25 7.12
N ALA A 122 -2.20 -18.21 7.14
CA ALA A 122 -3.62 -17.97 6.98
C ALA A 122 -4.31 -17.87 8.35
N ASP A 123 -5.03 -16.78 8.59
CA ASP A 123 -5.84 -16.55 9.79
C ASP A 123 -7.12 -15.78 9.43
N PRO A 124 -8.28 -16.03 10.07
CA PRO A 124 -9.53 -15.35 9.75
C PRO A 124 -9.49 -13.82 9.85
N THR A 125 -8.54 -13.26 10.59
CA THR A 125 -8.36 -11.82 10.79
C THR A 125 -6.98 -11.32 10.38
N CYS A 126 -6.12 -12.20 9.85
CA CYS A 126 -4.71 -11.91 9.59
C CYS A 126 -3.97 -11.38 10.83
N ALA A 127 -4.20 -12.00 12.00
CA ALA A 127 -3.63 -11.55 13.27
C ALA A 127 -2.17 -11.97 13.52
N TYR A 128 -1.68 -12.98 12.80
CA TYR A 128 -0.30 -13.49 12.91
C TYR A 128 0.60 -12.78 11.90
N ASP A 129 0.77 -13.38 10.72
CA ASP A 129 1.48 -12.74 9.60
C ASP A 129 0.52 -11.93 8.73
N SER A 130 0.93 -10.72 8.36
CA SER A 130 0.10 -9.90 7.49
C SER A 130 0.90 -8.93 6.62
N LEU A 131 0.39 -8.72 5.40
CA LEU A 131 0.78 -7.61 4.56
C LEU A 131 -0.36 -6.59 4.56
N GLN A 132 -0.10 -5.38 5.05
CA GLN A 132 -1.06 -4.30 5.06
C GLN A 132 -0.86 -3.36 3.87
N VAL A 133 -1.91 -3.14 3.10
CA VAL A 133 -1.95 -2.19 1.97
C VAL A 133 -3.16 -1.28 2.16
N ASN A 134 -2.96 0.04 2.17
CA ASN A 134 -4.02 1.04 2.38
C ASN A 134 -4.85 0.82 3.67
N GLY A 135 -4.23 0.28 4.72
CA GLY A 135 -4.90 -0.06 5.98
C GLY A 135 -5.71 -1.37 5.98
N GLN A 136 -5.74 -2.11 4.86
CA GLN A 136 -6.33 -3.46 4.80
C GLN A 136 -5.22 -4.51 4.92
N SER A 137 -5.42 -5.50 5.80
CA SER A 137 -4.49 -6.62 5.98
C SER A 137 -4.83 -7.78 5.05
N PHE A 138 -3.79 -8.40 4.50
CA PHE A 138 -3.85 -9.55 3.61
C PHE A 138 -2.96 -10.67 4.16
N CYS A 139 -3.44 -11.90 4.09
CA CYS A 139 -2.74 -13.09 4.58
C CYS A 139 -3.25 -14.35 3.84
N GLY A 140 -2.71 -15.53 4.13
CA GLY A 140 -3.01 -16.74 3.38
C GLY A 140 -2.48 -16.70 1.94
N SER A 141 -3.30 -17.13 0.97
CA SER A 141 -2.93 -17.20 -0.45
C SER A 141 -3.56 -16.11 -1.33
N GLU A 142 -4.43 -15.28 -0.76
CA GLU A 142 -5.12 -14.20 -1.49
C GLU A 142 -4.46 -12.86 -1.17
N GLY A 143 -3.54 -12.45 -2.04
CA GLY A 143 -2.83 -11.19 -1.93
C GLY A 143 -3.62 -9.98 -2.45
N PRO A 144 -3.06 -8.77 -2.34
CA PRO A 144 -3.68 -7.52 -2.76
C PRO A 144 -3.62 -7.29 -4.29
N ASP A 145 -4.02 -8.27 -5.09
CA ASP A 145 -3.94 -8.17 -6.55
C ASP A 145 -4.91 -7.11 -7.09
N GLY A 146 -4.41 -6.23 -7.96
CA GLY A 146 -5.16 -5.11 -8.54
C GLY A 146 -5.44 -3.95 -7.59
N VAL A 147 -5.09 -4.06 -6.30
CA VAL A 147 -5.24 -2.95 -5.34
C VAL A 147 -4.34 -1.80 -5.73
N ILE A 148 -4.89 -0.58 -5.77
CA ILE A 148 -4.10 0.63 -6.00
C ILE A 148 -3.38 0.99 -4.69
N ALA A 149 -2.13 0.60 -4.54
CA ALA A 149 -1.36 0.93 -3.34
C ALA A 149 -1.00 2.42 -3.30
N GLN A 150 -1.17 3.05 -2.14
CA GLN A 150 -0.84 4.45 -1.89
C GLN A 150 -0.23 4.62 -0.49
N GLY A 151 0.88 5.36 -0.40
CA GLY A 151 1.57 5.55 0.88
C GLY A 151 2.32 4.29 1.30
N GLN A 152 2.11 3.83 2.54
CA GLN A 152 2.89 2.71 3.11
C GLN A 152 2.23 1.34 2.88
N ILE A 153 3.06 0.39 2.50
CA ILE A 153 2.82 -1.05 2.62
C ILE A 153 3.63 -1.53 3.82
N ILE A 154 3.00 -2.25 4.74
CA ILE A 154 3.62 -2.73 5.97
C ILE A 154 3.55 -4.24 5.99
N TRP A 155 4.69 -4.90 6.22
CA TRP A 155 4.79 -6.34 6.40
C TRP A 155 5.17 -6.64 7.85
N THR A 156 4.49 -7.62 8.44
CA THR A 156 4.81 -8.14 9.77
C THR A 156 4.70 -9.66 9.79
N SER A 157 5.59 -10.33 10.52
CA SER A 157 5.47 -11.75 10.89
C SER A 157 5.55 -11.99 12.39
N ASP A 158 4.90 -13.06 12.86
CA ASP A 158 4.90 -13.45 14.27
C ASP A 158 6.10 -14.35 14.65
N ASP A 159 6.11 -14.94 15.84
CA ASP A 159 7.22 -15.77 16.32
C ASP A 159 7.24 -17.20 15.75
N SER A 160 6.32 -17.56 14.86
CA SER A 160 6.14 -18.91 14.35
C SER A 160 5.71 -18.98 12.87
N VAL A 161 5.18 -20.13 12.45
CA VAL A 161 4.68 -20.51 11.11
C VAL A 161 5.09 -19.60 9.93
N VAL A 162 6.19 -19.94 9.26
CA VAL A 162 6.65 -19.20 8.07
C VAL A 162 6.33 -19.91 6.75
N ASN A 163 5.97 -19.15 5.72
CA ASN A 163 5.67 -19.63 4.36
C ASN A 163 6.62 -19.01 3.31
N SER A 164 6.41 -19.26 2.02
CA SER A 164 7.28 -18.75 0.93
C SER A 164 7.17 -17.23 0.70
N GLY A 165 6.28 -16.54 1.41
CA GLY A 165 6.17 -15.10 1.39
C GLY A 165 5.52 -14.58 0.11
N TRP A 166 5.92 -13.38 -0.30
CA TRP A 166 5.22 -12.63 -1.32
C TRP A 166 6.15 -11.83 -2.21
N GLN A 167 5.69 -11.57 -3.43
CA GLN A 167 6.32 -10.65 -4.36
C GLN A 167 5.23 -9.83 -5.05
N LEU A 168 5.34 -8.51 -4.92
CA LEU A 168 4.45 -7.53 -5.52
C LEU A 168 5.21 -6.72 -6.56
N CYS A 169 4.64 -6.58 -7.75
CA CYS A 169 5.21 -5.80 -8.83
C CYS A 169 4.28 -4.65 -9.23
N VAL A 170 4.82 -3.67 -9.93
CA VAL A 170 3.99 -2.76 -10.72
C VAL A 170 3.81 -3.31 -12.14
N PRO A 171 2.62 -3.17 -12.75
CA PRO A 171 2.45 -3.52 -14.15
C PRO A 171 3.33 -2.61 -15.00
N ARG A 172 4.14 -3.23 -15.87
CA ARG A 172 4.96 -2.47 -16.81
C ARG A 172 4.05 -1.71 -17.78
N PRO A 173 4.39 -0.45 -18.12
CA PRO A 173 3.72 0.23 -19.21
C PRO A 173 3.84 -0.61 -20.49
N PRO A 174 2.80 -0.63 -21.36
CA PRO A 174 2.93 -1.26 -22.66
C PRO A 174 4.14 -0.66 -23.38
N SER A 175 5.01 -1.52 -23.92
CA SER A 175 6.15 -1.07 -24.71
C SER A 175 5.66 -0.17 -25.85
N PRO A 176 6.37 0.91 -26.19
CA PRO A 176 6.06 1.67 -27.40
C PRO A 176 5.99 0.71 -28.59
N PRO A 177 5.07 0.91 -29.54
CA PRO A 177 5.06 0.12 -30.76
C PRO A 177 6.45 0.17 -31.38
N THR A 178 7.02 -1.00 -31.71
CA THR A 178 8.30 -1.08 -32.40
C THR A 178 8.24 -0.17 -33.63
N PRO A 179 9.19 0.78 -33.82
CA PRO A 179 9.24 1.53 -35.05
C PRO A 179 9.29 0.55 -36.23
N PRO A 180 8.60 0.85 -37.34
CA PRO A 180 8.65 -0.02 -38.52
C PRO A 180 10.11 -0.30 -38.87
N SER A 181 10.43 -1.57 -39.15
CA SER A 181 11.77 -1.99 -39.56
C SER A 181 12.28 -1.02 -40.61
N ALA A 182 13.42 -0.38 -40.33
CA ALA A 182 14.07 0.49 -41.30
C ALA A 182 14.26 -0.30 -42.61
N PRO A 183 14.02 0.32 -43.79
CA PRO A 183 14.30 -0.34 -45.05
C PRO A 183 15.76 -0.82 -45.06
N PRO A 184 16.04 -1.98 -45.68
CA PRO A 184 17.40 -2.51 -45.75
C PRO A 184 18.36 -1.44 -46.27
N LEU A 185 19.50 -1.31 -45.59
CA LEU A 185 20.58 -0.41 -46.03
C LEU A 185 20.93 -0.71 -47.50
N PRO A 186 21.16 0.31 -48.33
CA PRO A 186 21.65 0.09 -49.68
C PRO A 186 22.97 -0.69 -49.64
N PRO A 187 23.28 -1.52 -50.66
CA PRO A 187 24.54 -2.24 -50.72
C PRO A 187 25.71 -1.26 -50.60
N PHE A 188 26.71 -1.62 -49.78
CA PHE A 188 27.94 -0.84 -49.66
C PHE A 188 28.55 -0.62 -51.06
N PRO A 189 29.02 0.60 -51.37
CA PRO A 189 29.79 0.81 -52.59
C PRO A 189 31.04 -0.10 -52.58
N PRO A 190 31.47 -0.59 -53.75
CA PRO A 190 32.67 -1.42 -53.86
C PRO A 190 33.87 -0.67 -53.27
N ALA A 191 34.70 -1.39 -52.50
CA ALA A 191 35.92 -0.84 -51.95
C ALA A 191 36.79 -0.24 -53.07
N PRO A 192 37.44 0.92 -52.83
CA PRO A 192 38.36 1.48 -53.80
C PRO A 192 39.48 0.47 -54.12
N PRO A 193 39.99 0.46 -55.37
CA PRO A 193 41.07 -0.42 -55.77
C PRO A 193 42.30 -0.18 -54.86
N THR A 194 42.91 -1.28 -54.42
CA THR A 194 44.14 -1.25 -53.63
C THR A 194 45.23 -0.56 -54.45
N PRO A 195 46.00 0.40 -53.87
CA PRO A 195 47.11 1.00 -54.59
C PRO A 195 48.14 -0.08 -54.99
N PRO A 196 48.81 0.10 -56.14
CA PRO A 196 49.84 -0.84 -56.58
C PRO A 196 50.96 -0.94 -55.52
N PRO A 197 51.56 -2.13 -55.36
CA PRO A 197 52.70 -2.28 -54.45
C PRO A 197 53.84 -1.33 -54.85
N PRO A 198 54.59 -0.79 -53.88
CA PRO A 198 55.74 0.04 -54.18
C PRO A 198 56.78 -0.74 -55.01
N PRO A 199 57.52 -0.05 -55.90
CA PRO A 199 58.58 -0.69 -56.68
C PRO A 199 59.62 -1.32 -55.75
N SER A 200 60.08 -2.51 -56.11
CA SER A 200 61.14 -3.19 -55.37
C SER A 200 62.41 -2.32 -55.32
N PRO A 201 63.11 -2.27 -54.18
CA PRO A 201 64.36 -1.52 -54.08
C PRO A 201 65.41 -2.08 -55.06
N PRO A 202 66.27 -1.22 -55.63
CA PRO A 202 67.34 -1.65 -56.50
C PRO A 202 68.32 -2.58 -55.74
N PRO A 203 68.93 -3.57 -56.40
CA PRO A 203 69.96 -4.39 -55.79
C PRO A 203 71.14 -3.52 -55.35
N LEU A 204 71.58 -3.72 -54.10
CA LEU A 204 72.77 -3.05 -53.55
C LEU A 204 74.04 -3.48 -54.33
N PRO A 205 74.99 -2.56 -54.57
CA PRO A 205 76.29 -2.86 -55.16
C PRO A 205 77.22 -3.63 -54.21
#